data_AF-A0A7W8MFX4-F1
#
_entry.id   AF-A0A7W8MFX4-F1
#
_cell.length_a   1.000
_cell.length_b   1.000
_cell.length_c   1.000
_cell.angle_alpha   90.00
_cell.angle_beta   90.00
_cell.angle_gamma   90.00
#
_symmetry.space_group_name_H-M   'P 1'
#
loop_
_entity.id
_entity.type
_entity.pdbx_description
1 polymer ?
#
loop_
_entity_poly.entity_id
_entity_poly.type
_entity_poly.pdbx_seq_one_letter_code
_entity_poly.pdbx_strand_id
1 'polypeptide(L)'
;MPIAVLPQKEGDIIRPFRLDIGEDIRMLLRPDAELKELRNALRRYAHSAQYLQALSQDDSMRHEINGEPAQAVNGGVKAGHVAEQKSATMAPA
;
A
#
# COMPACT_ATOMS: atom_id res chain seq x y z
N MET A 1 4.91 -7.57 15.77
CA MET A 1 4.96 -6.24 15.11
C MET A 1 3.85 -6.21 14.06
N PRO A 2 3.03 -5.14 13.99
CA PRO A 2 2.04 -5.02 12.93
C PRO A 2 2.72 -4.87 11.57
N ILE A 3 2.07 -5.40 10.53
CA ILE A 3 2.51 -5.22 9.14
C ILE A 3 2.06 -3.82 8.70
N ALA A 4 2.98 -2.87 8.66
CA ALA A 4 2.67 -1.45 8.51
C ALA A 4 2.07 -1.07 7.16
N VAL A 5 2.23 -1.91 6.13
CA VAL A 5 1.53 -1.73 4.85
C VAL A 5 0.02 -2.03 4.94
N LEU A 6 -0.40 -2.83 5.92
CA LEU A 6 -1.82 -3.13 6.13
C LEU A 6 -2.47 -2.04 6.98
N PRO A 7 -3.72 -1.65 6.67
CA PRO A 7 -4.49 -0.77 7.54
C PRO A 7 -4.72 -1.46 8.88
N GLN A 8 -4.60 -0.71 9.97
CA GLN A 8 -4.74 -1.22 11.34
C GLN A 8 -6.14 -0.92 11.91
N LYS A 9 -6.81 0.10 11.38
CA LYS A 9 -8.17 0.50 11.75
C LYS A 9 -8.95 1.04 10.55
N GLU A 10 -10.26 1.14 10.73
CA GLU A 10 -11.14 1.76 9.74
C GLU A 10 -10.74 3.23 9.52
N GLY A 11 -10.76 3.66 8.25
CA GLY A 11 -10.32 4.99 7.83
C GLY A 11 -8.82 5.13 7.62
N ASP A 12 -8.01 4.12 7.92
CA ASP A 12 -6.59 4.13 7.56
C ASP A 12 -6.39 4.15 6.04
N ILE A 13 -5.29 4.77 5.62
CA ILE A 13 -4.90 4.86 4.21
C ILE A 13 -4.62 3.46 3.68
N ILE A 14 -5.23 3.15 2.54
CA ILE A 14 -4.98 1.92 1.80
C ILE A 14 -3.70 2.09 0.97
N ARG A 15 -2.69 1.26 1.25
CA ARG A 15 -1.38 1.31 0.59
C ARG A 15 -1.27 0.18 -0.42
N PRO A 16 -1.10 0.48 -1.72
CA PRO A 16 -0.80 -0.54 -2.71
C PRO A 16 0.49 -1.30 -2.36
N PHE A 17 0.47 -2.61 -2.54
CA PHE A 17 1.61 -3.48 -2.26
C PHE A 17 2.67 -3.43 -3.34
N ARG A 18 3.94 -3.57 -2.91
CA ARG A 18 5.01 -3.98 -3.81
C ARG A 18 4.72 -5.35 -4.41
N LEU A 19 5.33 -5.62 -5.55
CA LEU A 19 5.29 -6.95 -6.14
C LEU A 19 5.94 -7.95 -5.17
N ASP A 20 5.41 -9.17 -5.14
CA ASP A 20 5.89 -10.29 -4.32
C ASP A 20 5.84 -10.10 -2.79
N ILE A 21 5.12 -9.08 -2.27
CA ILE A 21 4.96 -8.87 -0.82
C ILE A 21 4.32 -10.06 -0.09
N GLY A 22 3.59 -10.91 -0.83
CA GLY A 22 2.86 -12.05 -0.26
C GLY A 22 3.79 -13.06 0.42
N GLU A 23 5.00 -13.26 -0.11
CA GLU A 23 5.98 -14.16 0.49
C GLU A 23 6.55 -13.58 1.80
N ASP A 24 6.81 -12.27 1.86
CA ASP A 24 7.23 -11.61 3.11
C ASP A 24 6.15 -11.74 4.20
N ILE A 25 4.90 -11.47 3.85
CA ILE A 25 3.77 -11.57 4.80
C ILE A 25 3.61 -13.02 5.27
N ARG A 26 3.81 -13.99 4.38
CA ARG A 26 3.77 -15.42 4.72
C ARG A 26 4.85 -15.79 5.73
N MET A 27 6.05 -15.22 5.66
CA MET A 27 7.11 -15.47 6.65
C MET A 27 6.75 -14.95 8.06
N LEU A 28 5.81 -14.00 8.15
CA LEU A 28 5.32 -13.45 9.42
C LEU A 28 4.04 -14.15 9.91
N LEU A 29 3.55 -15.15 9.19
CA LEU A 29 2.33 -15.86 9.55
C LEU A 29 2.52 -16.58 10.89
N ARG A 30 1.51 -16.50 11.76
CA ARG A 30 1.53 -17.25 13.01
C ARG A 30 1.54 -18.76 12.71
N PRO A 31 2.17 -19.60 13.56
CA PRO A 31 2.27 -21.05 13.31
C PRO A 31 0.93 -21.77 13.16
N ASP A 32 -0.13 -21.21 13.74
CA ASP A 32 -1.51 -21.74 13.74
C ASP A 32 -2.38 -21.20 12.62
N ALA A 33 -1.91 -20.21 11.84
CA ALA A 33 -2.69 -19.62 10.76
C ALA A 33 -2.52 -20.38 9.44
N GLU A 34 -3.62 -20.56 8.71
CA GLU A 34 -3.60 -21.28 7.44
C GLU A 34 -3.12 -20.38 6.28
N LEU A 35 -2.20 -20.90 5.47
CA LEU A 35 -1.74 -20.21 4.26
C LEU A 35 -2.87 -19.91 3.27
N LYS A 36 -3.90 -20.76 3.22
CA LYS A 36 -5.07 -20.57 2.37
C LYS A 36 -5.88 -19.35 2.79
N GLU A 37 -6.07 -19.16 4.10
CA GLU A 37 -6.77 -18.00 4.65
C GLU A 37 -6.01 -16.71 4.36
N LEU A 38 -4.69 -16.72 4.56
CA LEU A 38 -3.83 -15.59 4.21
C LEU A 38 -4.01 -15.20 2.72
N ARG A 39 -3.89 -16.16 1.81
CA ARG A 39 -4.06 -15.91 0.37
C ARG A 39 -5.44 -15.32 0.05
N ASN A 40 -6.49 -15.85 0.67
CA ASN A 40 -7.85 -15.35 0.48
C ASN A 40 -8.01 -13.92 1.00
N ALA A 41 -7.43 -13.61 2.16
CA ALA A 41 -7.45 -12.27 2.75
C ALA A 41 -6.70 -11.26 1.87
N LEU A 42 -5.48 -11.58 1.44
CA LEU A 42 -4.70 -10.73 0.54
C LEU A 42 -5.41 -10.51 -0.80
N ARG A 43 -6.01 -11.56 -1.37
CA ARG A 43 -6.80 -11.45 -2.61
C ARG A 43 -8.01 -10.54 -2.41
N ARG A 44 -8.77 -10.71 -1.34
CA ARG A 44 -9.94 -9.86 -1.04
C ARG A 44 -9.53 -8.40 -0.84
N TYR A 45 -8.43 -8.16 -0.14
CA TYR A 45 -7.88 -6.82 0.06
C TYR A 45 -7.47 -6.16 -1.27
N ALA A 46 -6.68 -6.86 -2.08
CA ALA A 46 -6.19 -6.36 -3.37
C ALA A 46 -7.29 -6.12 -4.42
N HIS A 47 -8.45 -6.76 -4.27
CA HIS A 47 -9.63 -6.54 -5.10
C HIS A 47 -10.69 -5.62 -4.48
N SER A 48 -10.42 -5.03 -3.31
CA SER A 48 -11.34 -4.07 -2.70
C SER A 48 -11.40 -2.78 -3.52
N ALA A 49 -12.57 -2.12 -3.53
CA ALA A 49 -12.76 -0.87 -4.28
C ALA A 49 -11.76 0.22 -3.84
N GLN A 50 -11.50 0.33 -2.54
CA GLN A 50 -10.55 1.30 -1.98
C GLN A 50 -9.12 1.02 -2.44
N TYR A 51 -8.72 -0.26 -2.55
CA TYR A 51 -7.39 -0.62 -3.05
C TYR A 51 -7.24 -0.34 -4.54
N LEU A 52 -8.27 -0.65 -5.34
CA LEU A 52 -8.28 -0.32 -6.76
C LEU A 52 -8.26 1.20 -6.99
N GLN A 53 -8.97 1.97 -6.17
CA GLN A 53 -8.93 3.43 -6.20
C GLN A 53 -7.54 3.97 -5.80
N ALA A 54 -6.91 3.39 -4.79
CA ALA A 54 -5.54 3.77 -4.39
C ALA A 54 -4.53 3.49 -5.52
N LEU A 55 -4.70 2.38 -6.25
CA LEU A 55 -3.88 2.05 -7.43
C LEU A 55 -4.09 3.02 -8.60
N SER A 56 -5.30 3.56 -8.76
CA SER A 56 -5.63 4.41 -9.91
C SER A 56 -5.22 5.88 -9.75
N GLN A 57 -4.63 6.27 -8.61
CA GLN A 57 -4.12 7.63 -8.43
C GLN A 57 -2.88 7.85 -9.30
N ASP A 58 -2.72 9.06 -9.85
CA ASP A 58 -1.62 9.37 -10.77
C ASP A 58 -0.23 9.28 -10.09
N ASP A 59 -0.17 9.64 -8.81
CA ASP A 59 1.01 9.57 -7.94
C ASP A 59 1.08 8.27 -7.11
N SER A 60 0.29 7.26 -7.48
CA SER A 60 0.19 6.03 -6.69
C SER A 60 1.52 5.28 -6.58
N MET A 61 1.87 4.96 -5.34
CA MET A 61 3.07 4.21 -4.97
C MET A 61 2.70 2.84 -4.43
N ARG A 62 3.51 1.85 -4.78
CA ARG A 62 3.62 0.55 -4.13
C ARG A 62 4.49 0.67 -2.90
N HIS A 63 4.19 -0.11 -1.87
CA HIS A 63 4.84 -0.02 -0.57
C HIS A 63 5.41 -1.37 -0.13
N GLU A 64 6.53 -1.31 0.56
CA GLU A 64 7.18 -2.42 1.27
C GLU A 64 6.37 -2.86 2.50
N ILE A 65 6.72 -4.01 3.09
CA ILE A 65 6.03 -4.56 4.26
C ILE A 65 6.04 -3.63 5.49
N ASN A 66 7.07 -2.80 5.61
CA ASN A 66 7.22 -1.77 6.63
C ASN A 66 6.44 -0.48 6.33
N GLY A 67 5.71 -0.43 5.21
CA GLY A 67 4.91 0.72 4.80
C GLY A 67 5.69 1.80 4.03
N GLU A 68 6.98 1.59 3.76
CA GLU A 68 7.81 2.53 3.00
C GLU A 68 7.50 2.47 1.50
N PRO A 69 7.53 3.59 0.77
CA PRO A 69 7.35 3.59 -0.68
C PRO A 69 8.46 2.81 -1.40
N ALA A 70 8.07 1.93 -2.32
CA ALA A 70 8.97 1.04 -3.07
C ALA A 70 9.06 1.41 -4.56
N GLN A 71 7.90 1.55 -5.23
CA GLN A 71 7.84 1.67 -6.69
C GLN A 71 6.57 2.39 -7.14
N ALA A 72 6.63 3.25 -8.16
CA ALA A 72 5.43 3.84 -8.76
C ALA A 72 4.56 2.79 -9.47
N VAL A 73 3.23 2.97 -9.41
CA VAL A 73 2.29 2.04 -10.05
C VAL A 73 2.27 2.20 -11.58
N ASN A 74 2.36 3.44 -12.09
CA ASN A 74 2.23 3.74 -13.53
C ASN A 74 3.57 3.95 -14.27
N GLY A 75 4.68 3.37 -13.76
CA GLY A 75 6.01 3.54 -14.38
C GLY A 75 6.61 4.95 -14.25
N GLY A 76 5.96 5.84 -13.50
CA GLY A 76 6.46 7.17 -13.16
C GLY A 76 7.69 7.15 -12.25
N VAL A 77 8.36 8.30 -12.17
CA VAL A 77 9.63 8.53 -11.46
C VAL A 77 9.63 7.91 -10.06
N LYS A 78 10.70 7.18 -9.71
CA LYS A 78 10.94 6.71 -8.33
C LYS A 78 10.80 7.90 -7.38
N ALA A 79 10.09 7.71 -6.27
CA ALA A 79 10.01 8.65 -5.16
C ALA A 79 11.39 8.78 -4.46
N GLY A 80 12.35 9.39 -5.14
CA GLY A 80 13.49 10.04 -4.54
C GLY A 80 13.20 11.53 -4.62
N HIS A 81 12.92 12.17 -3.47
CA HIS A 81 12.70 13.61 -3.28
C HIS A 81 11.27 14.15 -3.52
N VAL A 82 10.26 13.59 -2.86
CA VAL A 82 9.01 14.33 -2.58
C VAL A 82 8.55 14.08 -1.15
N ALA A 83 9.47 14.26 -0.20
CA ALA A 83 9.09 14.86 1.06
C ALA A 83 9.22 16.37 0.86
N GLU A 84 8.08 17.05 0.74
CA GLU A 84 7.80 18.41 1.25
C GLU A 84 6.73 19.11 0.39
N GLN A 85 5.54 19.22 0.97
CA GLN A 85 4.63 20.37 0.95
C GLN A 85 4.44 21.16 -0.36
N LYS A 86 3.18 21.24 -0.79
CA LYS A 86 2.45 22.53 -0.89
C LYS A 86 0.95 22.30 -1.11
N SER A 87 0.22 22.16 -0.01
CA SER A 87 -1.15 22.69 0.07
C SER A 87 -1.05 24.20 0.22
N ALA A 88 -1.08 24.93 -0.89
CA ALA A 88 -1.55 26.32 -0.96
C ALA A 88 -1.38 26.85 -2.39
N THR A 89 -2.50 27.07 -3.09
CA THR A 89 -2.68 28.28 -3.90
C THR A 89 -4.18 28.56 -3.96
N MET A 90 -4.60 29.50 -3.11
CA MET A 90 -5.87 30.22 -3.23
C MET A 90 -5.72 31.26 -4.35
N ALA A 91 -6.82 31.49 -5.06
CA ALA A 91 -7.00 32.20 -6.33
C ALA A 91 -6.35 33.61 -6.46
N PRO A 92 -6.13 34.11 -7.70
CA PRO A 92 -5.85 35.51 -7.91
C PRO A 92 -7.14 36.35 -8.02
N ALA A 93 -7.07 37.51 -7.34
CA ALA A 93 -7.73 38.81 -7.48
C ALA A 93 -9.08 38.92 -8.22
#